data_AF-A3JJH8-F1
#
_entry.id   AF-A3JJH8-F1
#
_cell.length_a   1.000
_cell.length_b   1.000
_cell.length_c   1.000
_cell.angle_alpha   90.00
_cell.angle_beta   90.00
_cell.angle_gamma   90.00
#
_symmetry.space_group_name_H-M   'P 1'
#
loop_
_entity.id
_entity.type
_entity.pdbx_description
1 polymer ?
#
loop_
_entity_poly.entity_id
_entity_poly.type
_entity_poly.pdbx_seq_one_letter_code
_entity_poly.pdbx_strand_id
1 'polypeptide(L)'
;MATKNAAFYSCKAGRPDTIKSHRAQAAAQAVAGELGQIWITESGKQRQVHMSSAGTWMTVEPDRYLAVDLKAALKTEGLIESNI
;
A
#
# COMPACT_ATOMS: atom_id res chain seq x y z
N MET A 1 -8.79 -0.68 -12.92
CA MET A 1 -7.98 -1.89 -12.70
C MET A 1 -6.55 -1.43 -12.40
N ALA A 2 -5.86 -2.03 -11.44
CA ALA A 2 -4.49 -1.63 -11.10
C ALA A 2 -3.53 -1.97 -12.25
N THR A 3 -2.58 -1.08 -12.53
CA THR A 3 -1.55 -1.29 -13.57
C THR A 3 -0.38 -2.05 -12.98
N LYS A 4 0.20 -3.00 -13.73
CA LYS A 4 1.43 -3.71 -13.35
C LYS A 4 2.61 -2.73 -13.18
N ASN A 5 3.52 -3.07 -12.27
CA ASN A 5 4.73 -2.32 -11.95
C ASN A 5 4.53 -0.81 -11.75
N ALA A 6 3.40 -0.41 -11.15
CA ALA A 6 3.19 0.97 -10.75
C ALA A 6 4.16 1.39 -9.64
N ALA A 7 4.45 2.69 -9.54
CA ALA A 7 5.35 3.23 -8.53
C ALA A 7 4.86 2.95 -7.10
N PHE A 8 3.54 3.03 -6.90
CA PHE A 8 2.90 2.75 -5.61
C PHE A 8 1.64 1.92 -5.79
N TYR A 9 1.33 1.12 -4.78
CA TYR A 9 0.02 0.50 -4.63
C TYR A 9 -0.59 0.87 -3.28
N SER A 10 -1.91 0.85 -3.19
CA SER A 10 -2.66 1.08 -1.94
C SER A 10 -3.72 0.01 -1.74
N CYS A 11 -4.00 -0.37 -0.51
CA CYS A 11 -5.22 -1.09 -0.13
C CYS A 11 -5.79 -0.50 1.18
N LYS A 12 -7.11 -0.61 1.36
CA LYS A 12 -7.78 -0.22 2.60
C LYS A 12 -7.45 -1.24 3.70
N ALA A 13 -7.55 -0.79 4.96
CA ALA A 13 -7.25 -1.61 6.14
C ALA A 13 -7.94 -2.98 6.08
N GLY A 14 -7.15 -4.06 6.06
CA GLY A 14 -7.68 -5.44 6.03
C GLY A 14 -8.36 -5.84 4.72
N ARG A 15 -8.25 -5.04 3.65
CA ARG A 15 -9.02 -5.21 2.40
C ARG A 15 -8.09 -5.28 1.17
N PRO A 16 -7.35 -6.40 0.96
CA PRO A 16 -6.48 -6.57 -0.20
C PRO A 16 -7.27 -6.61 -1.52
N ASP A 17 -8.58 -6.85 -1.49
CA ASP A 17 -9.48 -6.74 -2.65
C ASP A 17 -9.62 -5.30 -3.19
N THR A 18 -9.14 -4.30 -2.44
CA THR A 18 -9.25 -2.87 -2.79
C THR A 18 -7.99 -2.29 -3.43
N ILE A 19 -7.07 -3.14 -3.92
CA ILE A 19 -5.79 -2.70 -4.48
C ILE A 19 -5.98 -1.72 -5.63
N LYS A 20 -5.27 -0.59 -5.55
CA LYS A 20 -5.16 0.41 -6.63
C LYS A 20 -3.71 0.81 -6.86
N SER A 21 -3.37 1.09 -8.10
CA SER A 21 -2.05 1.58 -8.54
C SER A 21 -2.00 3.11 -8.61
N HIS A 22 -0.86 3.70 -8.25
CA HIS A 22 -0.67 5.15 -8.23
C HIS A 22 0.71 5.56 -8.75
N ARG A 23 0.79 6.80 -9.25
CA ARG A 23 2.04 7.44 -9.66
C ARG A 23 2.73 8.22 -8.52
N ALA A 24 1.98 8.58 -7.47
CA ALA A 24 2.47 9.40 -6.37
C ALA A 24 2.09 8.80 -5.02
N GLN A 25 3.00 8.89 -4.05
CA GLN A 25 2.80 8.35 -2.70
C GLN A 25 1.60 9.00 -1.99
N ALA A 26 1.45 10.32 -2.10
CA ALA A 26 0.36 11.05 -1.46
C ALA A 26 -1.03 10.57 -1.93
N ALA A 27 -1.16 10.24 -3.22
CA ALA A 27 -2.38 9.66 -3.77
C ALA A 27 -2.65 8.25 -3.22
N ALA A 28 -1.59 7.42 -3.12
CA ALA A 28 -1.70 6.10 -2.53
C ALA A 28 -2.13 6.15 -1.05
N GLN A 29 -1.56 7.08 -0.27
CA GLN A 29 -1.93 7.31 1.13
C GLN A 29 -3.40 7.76 1.27
N ALA A 30 -3.81 8.76 0.51
CA ALA A 30 -5.18 9.28 0.55
C ALA A 30 -6.22 8.21 0.19
N VAL A 31 -5.90 7.33 -0.76
CA VAL A 31 -6.80 6.24 -1.19
C VAL A 31 -6.79 5.05 -0.22
N ALA A 32 -5.64 4.72 0.37
CA ALA A 32 -5.54 3.70 1.41
C ALA A 32 -6.38 4.10 2.64
N GLY A 33 -6.32 5.38 3.02
CA GLY A 33 -6.99 5.91 4.21
C GLY A 33 -6.34 5.45 5.52
N GLU A 34 -6.96 5.82 6.64
CA GLU A 34 -6.50 5.46 7.99
C GLU A 34 -6.38 3.95 8.16
N LEU A 35 -5.26 3.49 8.71
CA LEU A 35 -4.89 2.08 8.87
C LEU A 35 -4.76 1.28 7.55
N GLY A 36 -4.95 1.91 6.40
CA GLY A 36 -4.67 1.30 5.10
C GLY A 36 -3.17 1.07 4.89
N GLN A 37 -2.81 0.38 3.83
CA GLN A 37 -1.41 0.10 3.51
C GLN A 37 -1.05 0.57 2.12
N ILE A 38 0.23 0.93 1.97
CA ILE A 38 0.84 1.21 0.68
C ILE A 38 2.04 0.30 0.45
N TRP A 39 2.28 -0.03 -0.82
CA TRP A 39 3.49 -0.66 -1.29
C TRP A 39 4.29 0.36 -2.11
N ILE A 40 5.59 0.48 -1.82
CA ILE A 40 6.51 1.35 -2.53
C ILE A 40 7.41 0.47 -3.40
N THR A 41 7.14 0.44 -4.71
CA THR A 41 7.77 -0.53 -5.61
C THR A 41 9.29 -0.36 -5.71
N GLU A 42 9.77 0.88 -5.79
CA GLU A 42 11.20 1.19 -5.87
C GLU A 42 12.00 0.65 -4.67
N SER A 43 11.43 0.73 -3.47
CA SER A 43 12.11 0.29 -2.25
C SER A 43 11.75 -1.12 -1.81
N GLY A 44 10.74 -1.74 -2.44
CA GLY A 44 10.22 -3.04 -2.01
C GLY A 44 9.63 -3.04 -0.60
N LYS A 45 9.13 -1.88 -0.11
CA LYS A 45 8.63 -1.74 1.26
C LYS A 45 7.12 -1.59 1.32
N GLN A 46 6.52 -2.32 2.26
CA GLN A 46 5.16 -2.10 2.71
C GLN A 46 5.16 -1.09 3.86
N ARG A 47 4.19 -0.18 3.88
CA ARG A 47 3.99 0.78 4.96
C ARG A 47 2.51 0.90 5.30
N GLN A 48 2.20 1.17 6.57
CA GLN A 48 0.85 1.44 7.03
C GLN A 48 0.60 2.94 7.14
N VAL A 49 -0.58 3.38 6.76
CA VAL A 49 -1.00 4.77 6.67
C VAL A 49 -1.68 5.19 7.97
N HIS A 50 -1.32 6.36 8.46
CA HIS A 50 -1.93 7.01 9.61
C HIS A 50 -2.14 8.49 9.34
N MET A 51 -3.20 9.05 9.91
CA MET A 51 -3.50 10.47 9.92
C MET A 51 -2.95 11.04 11.22
N SER A 52 -2.04 12.00 11.11
CA SER A 52 -1.58 12.75 12.27
C SER A 52 -2.73 13.59 12.84
N SER A 53 -2.58 14.02 14.09
CA SER A 53 -3.51 14.97 14.72
C SER A 53 -3.61 16.31 13.96
N ALA A 54 -2.62 16.63 13.12
CA ALA A 54 -2.63 17.79 12.25
C ALA A 54 -3.32 17.54 10.89
N GLY A 55 -3.98 16.39 10.70
CA GLY A 55 -4.69 16.04 9.47
C GLY A 55 -3.78 15.70 8.29
N THR A 56 -2.50 15.37 8.54
CA THR A 56 -1.54 15.00 7.50
C THR A 56 -1.34 13.49 7.47
N TRP A 57 -1.35 12.91 6.27
CA TRP A 57 -1.01 11.50 6.09
C TRP A 57 0.47 11.25 6.34
N MET A 58 0.75 10.27 7.18
CA MET A 58 2.09 9.74 7.42
C MET A 58 2.09 8.22 7.26
N THR A 59 3.28 7.65 7.19
CA THR A 59 3.42 6.19 7.09
C THR A 59 4.38 5.66 8.14
N VAL A 60 4.04 4.51 8.70
CA VAL A 60 4.83 3.79 9.71
C VAL A 60 5.09 2.35 9.26
N GLU A 61 5.92 1.64 10.00
CA GLU A 61 6.09 0.20 9.80
C GLU A 61 4.74 -0.51 10.00
N PRO A 62 4.35 -1.46 9.13
CA PRO A 62 3.08 -2.16 9.26
C PRO A 62 2.98 -2.91 10.58
N ASP A 63 1.81 -2.87 11.21
CA ASP A 63 1.52 -3.70 12.36
C ASP A 63 1.56 -5.18 11.94
N ARG A 64 2.40 -5.98 12.61
CA ARG A 64 2.65 -7.38 12.24
C ARG A 64 1.44 -8.30 12.40
N TYR A 65 0.45 -7.91 13.19
CA TYR A 65 -0.73 -8.73 13.48
C TYR A 65 -1.97 -8.23 12.76
N LEU A 66 -2.03 -6.93 12.43
CA LEU A 66 -3.22 -6.31 11.83
C LEU A 66 -3.06 -6.00 10.34
N ALA A 67 -1.83 -5.75 9.88
CA ALA A 67 -1.60 -5.43 8.48
C ALA A 67 -1.63 -6.71 7.61
N VAL A 68 -2.45 -6.70 6.57
CA VAL A 68 -2.38 -7.72 5.51
C VAL A 68 -1.01 -7.73 4.83
N ASP A 69 -0.60 -8.89 4.33
CA ASP A 69 0.59 -9.00 3.48
C ASP A 69 0.26 -8.48 2.07
N LEU A 70 0.46 -7.17 1.88
CA LEU A 70 0.20 -6.51 0.60
C LEU A 70 1.18 -6.99 -0.47
N LYS A 71 2.42 -7.37 -0.09
CA LYS A 71 3.38 -7.94 -1.03
C LYS A 71 2.85 -9.23 -1.63
N ALA A 72 2.37 -10.15 -0.78
CA ALA A 72 1.80 -11.42 -1.22
C ALA A 72 0.56 -11.22 -2.11
N ALA A 73 -0.33 -10.28 -1.73
CA ALA A 73 -1.51 -9.95 -2.53
C ALA A 73 -1.12 -9.41 -3.93
N LEU A 74 -0.17 -8.47 -4.01
CA LEU A 74 0.30 -7.92 -5.28
C LEU A 74 0.97 -8.98 -6.17
N LYS A 75 1.70 -9.93 -5.59
CA LYS A 75 2.28 -11.06 -6.34
C LYS A 75 1.20 -12.00 -6.87
N THR A 76 0.18 -12.30 -6.05
CA THR A 76 -0.96 -13.15 -6.44
C THR A 76 -1.72 -12.57 -7.62
N GLU A 77 -1.91 -11.25 -7.62
CA GLU A 77 -2.55 -10.50 -8.72
C GLU A 77 -1.62 -10.26 -9.93
N GLY A 78 -0.36 -10.69 -9.85
CA GLY A 78 0.64 -10.49 -10.91
C GLY A 78 0.98 -9.02 -11.18
N LEU A 79 0.82 -8.15 -10.17
CA LEU A 79 1.04 -6.70 -10.26
C LEU A 79 2.50 -6.30 -10.01
N ILE A 80 3.26 -7.14 -9.30
CA ILE A 80 4.71 -6.97 -9.08
C ILE A 80 5.43 -8.29 -9.33
N GLU A 81 6.71 -8.21 -9.65
CA GLU A 81 7.55 -9.39 -9.88
C GLU A 81 7.87 -10.13 -8.56
N SER A 82 8.11 -11.45 -8.68
CA SER A 82 8.37 -12.30 -7.53
C SER A 82 9.75 -12.10 -6.89
N ASN A 83 10.67 -11.35 -7.52
CA ASN A 83 12.10 -11.33 -7.18
C ASN A 83 12.62 -10.07 -6.44
N ILE A 84 11.75 -9.19 -5.95
CA ILE A 84 12.12 -8.14 -4.97
C ILE A 84 11.94 -8.68 -3.55
#